data_AF-A0A1Z5K468-F1
#
_entry.id   AF-A0A1Z5K468-F1
#
_cell.length_a   1.000
_cell.length_b   1.000
_cell.length_c   1.000
_cell.angle_alpha   90.00
_cell.angle_beta   90.00
_cell.angle_gamma   90.00
#
_symmetry.space_group_name_H-M   'P 1'
#
loop_
_entity.id
_entity.type
_entity.pdbx_description
1 polymer ?
#
loop_
_entity_poly.entity_id
_entity_poly.type
_entity_poly.pdbx_seq_one_letter_code
_entity_poly.pdbx_strand_id
1 'polypeptide(L)'
;MKLSIRTPFALTVLITFFFLLTEARQKVKKDPVVLTDDLLYMCDKRNPISSSRQKTELKWLVEATGKQSLLLSSSAQHQAACWILYQDRRQSKGRSRSLFLQRYALSVLHFASTKSNSTSWDWFMAVDEPGAEAAKGHWMSHKHHECNWYGVKCTPIGKKIKKLALGYLKLDGILPRELYLLDQLKELDMHANDFQGVLPYKIVDGLRNLEILELHMNGFFGNLHREIAGLRKLRELRLFGNYFAGTLPGKELASLKDLEVIDMYANFLTGTIPAELGKLKKLRVLDLHDNNLVGSVPQAICNLKLESLIVDCLGPNPEVQCSCCTVCCRGLPNAKCVDAKTGAEV
;
A
#
# COMPACT_ATOMS: atom_id res chain seq x y z
N MET A 1 11.63 -49.29 47.27
CA MET A 1 11.33 -47.98 46.65
C MET A 1 11.65 -48.07 45.16
N LYS A 2 10.62 -48.17 44.31
CA LYS A 2 10.76 -48.09 42.85
C LYS A 2 10.79 -46.61 42.47
N LEU A 3 11.85 -46.11 41.82
CA LEU A 3 11.77 -44.89 41.03
C LEU A 3 11.70 -45.27 39.55
N SER A 4 10.52 -45.05 39.00
CA SER A 4 10.18 -45.15 37.58
C SER A 4 10.64 -43.87 36.87
N ILE A 5 11.63 -43.95 35.98
CA ILE A 5 11.92 -42.87 35.03
C ILE A 5 11.08 -43.15 33.78
N ARG A 6 9.93 -42.47 33.69
CA ARG A 6 9.16 -42.32 32.45
C ARG A 6 9.66 -41.07 31.73
N THR A 7 10.17 -41.22 30.51
CA THR A 7 10.12 -40.14 29.52
C THR A 7 9.95 -40.73 28.11
N PRO A 8 8.71 -40.83 27.60
CA PRO A 8 8.44 -41.00 26.17
C PRO A 8 8.34 -39.65 25.44
N PHE A 9 8.86 -38.55 26.02
CA PHE A 9 8.62 -37.19 25.52
C PHE A 9 9.72 -36.68 24.55
N ALA A 10 10.93 -37.25 24.60
CA ALA A 10 12.04 -36.79 23.76
C ALA A 10 11.94 -37.28 22.30
N LEU A 11 11.33 -38.44 22.06
CA LEU A 11 11.22 -39.01 20.71
C LEU A 11 10.09 -38.35 19.89
N THR A 12 9.00 -37.94 20.56
CA THR A 12 7.85 -37.28 19.92
C THR A 12 8.17 -35.85 19.47
N VAL A 13 9.06 -35.15 20.19
CA VAL A 13 9.52 -33.80 19.86
C VAL A 13 10.47 -33.82 18.65
N LEU A 14 11.31 -34.86 18.50
CA LEU A 14 12.19 -35.01 17.34
C LEU A 14 11.42 -35.37 16.05
N ILE A 15 10.36 -36.18 16.15
CA ILE A 15 9.53 -36.53 14.99
C ILE A 15 8.66 -35.34 14.54
N THR A 16 8.12 -34.54 15.47
CA THR A 16 7.40 -33.30 15.13
C THR A 16 8.31 -32.21 14.57
N PHE A 17 9.57 -32.12 15.02
CA PHE A 17 10.56 -31.20 14.43
C PHE A 17 11.00 -31.63 13.02
N PHE A 18 11.08 -32.94 12.74
CA PHE A 18 11.40 -33.46 11.41
C PHE A 18 10.25 -33.22 10.42
N PHE A 19 8.98 -33.35 10.85
CA PHE A 19 7.82 -32.99 10.03
C PHE A 19 7.71 -31.47 9.78
N LEU A 20 8.03 -30.63 10.78
CA LEU A 20 8.05 -29.17 10.64
C LEU A 20 9.19 -28.67 9.72
N LEU A 21 10.32 -29.37 9.66
CA LEU A 21 11.42 -29.03 8.74
C LEU A 21 11.16 -29.49 7.29
N THR A 22 10.29 -30.47 7.05
CA THR A 22 9.87 -30.85 5.70
C THR A 22 8.81 -29.93 5.08
N GLU A 23 8.04 -29.21 5.89
CA GLU A 23 7.08 -28.20 5.39
C GLU A 23 7.72 -26.85 5.06
N ALA A 24 8.90 -26.55 5.62
CA ALA A 24 9.61 -25.27 5.40
C ALA A 24 10.36 -25.15 4.06
N ARG A 25 10.35 -26.19 3.20
CA ARG A 25 10.96 -26.14 1.85
C ARG A 25 10.20 -26.91 0.76
N GLN A 26 8.92 -27.22 0.94
CA GLN A 26 8.08 -27.49 -0.23
C GLN A 26 7.67 -26.15 -0.85
N LYS A 27 8.37 -25.75 -1.92
CA LYS A 27 7.70 -24.96 -2.96
C LYS A 27 6.48 -25.79 -3.35
N VAL A 28 5.30 -25.47 -2.81
CA VAL A 28 4.04 -26.02 -3.29
C VAL A 28 4.06 -25.79 -4.80
N LYS A 29 4.28 -26.86 -5.58
CA LYS A 29 4.10 -26.80 -7.01
C LYS A 29 2.63 -26.52 -7.18
N LYS A 30 2.27 -25.24 -7.36
CA LYS A 30 0.92 -24.86 -7.76
C LYS A 30 0.62 -25.67 -9.02
N ASP A 31 -0.51 -26.37 -9.00
CA ASP A 31 -0.97 -27.09 -10.18
C ASP A 31 -0.98 -26.14 -11.39
N PRO A 32 -0.59 -26.62 -12.57
CA PRO A 32 -0.55 -25.80 -13.75
C PRO A 32 -1.94 -25.21 -14.01
N VAL A 33 -1.99 -23.90 -14.26
CA VAL A 33 -3.26 -23.23 -14.56
C VAL A 33 -3.90 -23.85 -15.80
N VAL A 34 -5.07 -24.44 -15.61
CA VAL A 34 -5.93 -24.96 -16.67
C VAL A 34 -6.84 -23.83 -17.15
N LEU A 35 -6.75 -23.50 -18.44
CA LEU A 35 -7.63 -22.50 -19.06
C LEU A 35 -8.92 -23.18 -19.50
N THR A 36 -10.03 -22.81 -18.88
CA THR A 36 -11.38 -23.26 -19.26
C THR A 36 -11.91 -22.44 -20.43
N ASP A 37 -12.93 -22.93 -21.13
CA ASP A 37 -13.55 -22.19 -22.23
C ASP A 37 -14.04 -20.81 -21.78
N ASP A 38 -14.66 -20.69 -20.59
CA ASP A 38 -15.08 -19.38 -20.05
C ASP A 38 -13.95 -18.34 -20.04
N LEU A 39 -12.72 -18.77 -19.72
CA LEU A 39 -11.55 -17.89 -19.70
C LEU A 39 -11.07 -17.55 -21.11
N LEU A 40 -11.16 -18.50 -22.05
CA LEU A 40 -10.76 -18.29 -23.44
C LEU A 40 -11.73 -17.33 -24.16
N TYR A 41 -13.00 -17.33 -23.79
CA TYR A 41 -14.05 -16.48 -24.36
C TYR A 41 -14.36 -15.23 -23.52
N MET A 42 -13.61 -14.96 -22.44
CA MET A 42 -13.96 -13.92 -21.47
C MET A 42 -14.07 -12.52 -22.11
N CYS A 43 -13.24 -12.19 -23.10
CA CYS A 43 -13.22 -10.85 -23.71
C CYS A 43 -14.03 -10.73 -25.00
N ASP A 44 -14.22 -11.84 -25.73
CA ASP A 44 -14.97 -11.89 -26.98
C ASP A 44 -15.61 -13.28 -27.11
N LYS A 45 -16.94 -13.31 -27.07
CA LYS A 45 -17.73 -14.55 -27.17
C LYS A 45 -17.65 -15.23 -28.54
N ARG A 46 -17.21 -14.52 -29.58
CA ARG A 46 -17.09 -15.05 -30.95
C ARG A 46 -15.66 -15.46 -31.28
N ASN A 47 -14.68 -14.73 -30.75
CA ASN A 47 -13.27 -14.95 -31.07
C ASN A 47 -12.47 -15.31 -29.81
N PRO A 48 -12.37 -16.60 -29.47
CA PRO A 48 -11.65 -17.02 -28.29
C PRO A 48 -10.14 -16.77 -28.42
N ILE A 49 -9.48 -16.71 -27.27
CA ILE A 49 -8.02 -16.70 -27.17
C ILE A 49 -7.46 -18.02 -27.71
N SER A 50 -7.01 -18.00 -28.96
CA SER A 50 -6.53 -19.20 -29.66
C SER A 50 -5.00 -19.32 -29.67
N SER A 51 -4.27 -18.20 -29.73
CA SER A 51 -2.81 -18.22 -29.85
C SER A 51 -2.11 -18.75 -28.59
N SER A 52 -1.10 -19.61 -28.78
CA SER A 52 -0.30 -20.21 -27.69
C SER A 52 0.28 -19.14 -26.75
N ARG A 53 0.67 -18.01 -27.32
CA ARG A 53 1.18 -16.86 -26.58
C ARG A 53 0.14 -16.22 -25.68
N GLN A 54 -1.03 -15.85 -26.21
CA GLN A 54 -2.08 -15.24 -25.40
C GLN A 54 -2.60 -16.20 -24.34
N LYS A 55 -2.62 -17.51 -24.62
CA LYS A 55 -2.90 -18.53 -23.60
C LYS A 55 -1.87 -18.48 -22.47
N THR A 56 -0.58 -18.33 -22.80
CA THR A 56 0.48 -18.15 -21.79
C THR A 56 0.30 -16.87 -20.97
N GLU A 57 0.03 -15.74 -21.63
CA GLU A 57 -0.24 -14.45 -20.97
C GLU A 57 -1.47 -14.51 -20.07
N LEU A 58 -2.56 -15.13 -20.53
CA LEU A 58 -3.77 -15.37 -19.76
C LEU A 58 -3.50 -16.24 -18.53
N LYS A 59 -2.65 -17.28 -18.63
CA LYS A 59 -2.22 -18.05 -17.46
C LYS A 59 -1.52 -17.15 -16.43
N TRP A 60 -0.64 -16.25 -16.85
CA TRP A 60 0.00 -15.30 -15.94
C TRP A 60 -1.01 -14.39 -15.24
N LEU A 61 -2.04 -13.92 -15.96
CA LEU A 61 -3.12 -13.12 -15.37
C LEU A 61 -3.93 -13.93 -14.34
N VAL A 62 -4.28 -15.19 -14.66
CA VAL A 62 -4.99 -16.08 -13.73
C VAL A 62 -4.17 -16.34 -12.48
N GLU A 63 -2.86 -16.53 -12.60
CA GLU A 63 -1.96 -16.70 -11.45
C GLU A 63 -1.87 -15.45 -10.57
N ALA A 64 -1.86 -14.26 -11.19
CA ALA A 64 -1.67 -12.99 -10.51
C ALA A 64 -2.94 -12.49 -9.81
N THR A 65 -4.08 -12.63 -10.48
CA THR A 65 -5.35 -12.04 -10.05
C THR A 65 -6.37 -13.09 -9.61
N GLY A 66 -6.33 -14.31 -10.17
CA GLY A 66 -7.32 -15.34 -9.91
C GLY A 66 -8.47 -15.35 -10.92
N LYS A 67 -8.97 -16.54 -11.23
CA LYS A 67 -9.99 -16.79 -12.27
C LYS A 67 -11.27 -15.98 -12.05
N GLN A 68 -11.76 -15.90 -10.82
CA GLN A 68 -13.07 -15.29 -10.53
C GLN A 68 -13.12 -13.80 -10.89
N SER A 69 -12.09 -13.02 -10.55
CA SER A 69 -12.03 -11.61 -10.93
C SER A 69 -11.94 -11.45 -12.45
N LEU A 70 -11.20 -12.31 -13.16
CA LEU A 70 -11.11 -12.23 -14.62
C LEU A 70 -12.41 -12.57 -15.36
N LEU A 71 -13.27 -13.40 -14.78
CA LEU A 71 -14.56 -13.75 -15.39
C LEU A 71 -15.67 -12.74 -15.10
N LEU A 72 -15.51 -11.88 -14.10
CA LEU A 72 -16.48 -10.84 -13.77
C LEU A 72 -16.29 -9.63 -14.68
N SER A 73 -17.13 -9.47 -15.70
CA SER A 73 -17.00 -8.42 -16.73
C SER A 73 -17.04 -6.99 -16.18
N SER A 74 -17.73 -6.77 -15.05
CA SER A 74 -17.79 -5.48 -14.37
C SER A 74 -16.54 -5.14 -13.56
N SER A 75 -15.61 -6.08 -13.38
CA SER A 75 -14.40 -5.85 -12.60
C SER A 75 -13.32 -5.11 -13.39
N ALA A 76 -12.53 -4.30 -12.69
CA ALA A 76 -11.34 -3.67 -13.27
C ALA A 76 -10.33 -4.69 -13.78
N GLN A 77 -10.21 -5.83 -13.10
CA GLN A 77 -9.32 -6.92 -13.49
C GLN A 77 -9.67 -7.51 -14.86
N HIS A 78 -10.96 -7.70 -15.14
CA HIS A 78 -11.44 -8.16 -16.43
C HIS A 78 -11.18 -7.12 -17.52
N GLN A 79 -11.57 -5.86 -17.29
CA GLN A 79 -11.39 -4.77 -18.26
C GLN A 79 -9.90 -4.59 -18.62
N ALA A 80 -9.03 -4.60 -17.61
CA ALA A 80 -7.59 -4.57 -17.77
C ALA A 80 -7.03 -5.76 -18.56
N ALA A 81 -7.54 -6.96 -18.30
CA ALA A 81 -7.12 -8.19 -18.98
C ALA A 81 -7.50 -8.16 -20.46
N CYS A 82 -8.73 -7.74 -20.77
CA CYS A 82 -9.19 -7.62 -22.14
C CYS A 82 -8.46 -6.53 -22.92
N TRP A 83 -8.21 -5.39 -22.27
CA TRP A 83 -7.39 -4.34 -22.86
C TRP A 83 -5.98 -4.83 -23.20
N ILE A 84 -5.27 -5.48 -22.27
CA ILE A 84 -3.87 -5.88 -22.50
C ILE A 84 -3.73 -7.03 -23.53
N LEU A 85 -4.71 -7.95 -23.57
CA LEU A 85 -4.70 -9.11 -24.47
C LEU A 85 -5.17 -8.79 -25.90
N TYR A 86 -6.00 -7.76 -26.08
CA TYR A 86 -6.60 -7.43 -27.39
C TYR A 86 -6.17 -6.06 -27.93
N GLN A 87 -6.18 -5.02 -27.11
CA GLN A 87 -5.96 -3.65 -27.56
C GLN A 87 -4.48 -3.21 -27.47
N ASP A 88 -3.77 -3.65 -26.44
CA ASP A 88 -2.37 -3.25 -26.18
C ASP A 88 -1.31 -4.17 -26.82
N ARG A 89 -1.72 -4.99 -27.79
CA ARG A 89 -0.88 -6.09 -28.34
C ARG A 89 0.49 -5.64 -28.84
N ARG A 90 0.63 -4.41 -29.35
CA ARG A 90 1.91 -3.89 -29.84
C ARG A 90 2.91 -3.65 -28.70
N GLN A 91 2.43 -3.16 -27.55
CA GLN A 91 3.30 -2.89 -26.39
C GLN A 91 3.56 -4.16 -25.58
N SER A 92 2.57 -5.05 -25.47
CA SER A 92 2.76 -6.32 -24.76
C SER A 92 3.63 -7.32 -25.54
N LYS A 93 3.82 -7.14 -26.86
CA LYS A 93 4.59 -8.06 -27.72
C LYS A 93 6.04 -8.26 -27.24
N GLY A 94 6.43 -9.49 -26.86
CA GLY A 94 7.82 -9.84 -26.55
C GLY A 94 8.28 -9.47 -25.14
N ARG A 95 7.37 -8.95 -24.29
CA ARG A 95 7.69 -8.63 -22.90
C ARG A 95 7.87 -9.88 -22.05
N SER A 96 8.75 -9.78 -21.06
CA SER A 96 8.84 -10.78 -20.00
C SER A 96 7.55 -10.82 -19.18
N ARG A 97 7.26 -11.95 -18.52
CA ARG A 97 6.14 -12.07 -17.57
C ARG A 97 6.05 -10.91 -16.60
N SER A 98 7.20 -10.48 -16.09
CA SER A 98 7.31 -9.43 -15.09
C SER A 98 6.93 -8.04 -15.63
N LEU A 99 7.33 -7.70 -16.87
CA LEU A 99 6.95 -6.43 -17.51
C LEU A 99 5.52 -6.45 -18.05
N PHE A 100 5.02 -7.61 -18.45
CA PHE A 100 3.61 -7.79 -18.80
C PHE A 100 2.71 -7.57 -17.59
N LEU A 101 3.00 -8.22 -16.45
CA LEU A 101 2.22 -8.09 -15.22
C LEU A 101 2.32 -6.68 -14.60
N GLN A 102 3.45 -6.00 -14.74
CA GLN A 102 3.58 -4.58 -14.36
C GLN A 102 2.57 -3.71 -15.11
N ARG A 103 2.52 -3.84 -16.44
CA ARG A 103 1.60 -3.05 -17.27
C ARG A 103 0.14 -3.42 -17.01
N TYR A 104 -0.13 -4.70 -16.72
CA TYR A 104 -1.43 -5.15 -16.24
C TYR A 104 -1.82 -4.52 -14.90
N ALA A 105 -0.90 -4.44 -13.93
CA ALA A 105 -1.19 -3.80 -12.64
C ALA A 105 -1.60 -2.32 -12.80
N LEU A 106 -0.92 -1.60 -13.69
CA LEU A 106 -1.30 -0.22 -14.00
C LEU A 106 -2.66 -0.12 -14.71
N SER A 107 -2.98 -1.03 -15.64
CA SER A 107 -4.30 -1.01 -16.28
C SER A 107 -5.41 -1.37 -15.31
N VAL A 108 -5.17 -2.29 -14.37
CA VAL A 108 -6.12 -2.57 -13.27
C VAL A 108 -6.31 -1.34 -12.41
N LEU A 109 -5.24 -0.62 -12.05
CA LEU A 109 -5.32 0.64 -11.31
C LEU A 109 -6.21 1.64 -12.06
N HIS A 110 -5.93 1.90 -13.32
CA HIS A 110 -6.74 2.79 -14.15
C HIS A 110 -8.23 2.43 -14.11
N PHE A 111 -8.60 1.19 -14.47
CA PHE A 111 -10.02 0.79 -14.47
C PHE A 111 -10.66 0.71 -13.08
N ALA A 112 -9.87 0.55 -12.01
CA ALA A 112 -10.38 0.52 -10.65
C ALA A 112 -10.76 1.92 -10.13
N SER A 113 -10.23 2.97 -10.75
CA SER A 113 -10.34 4.36 -10.33
C SER A 113 -10.74 5.31 -11.46
N THR A 114 -11.68 4.85 -12.28
CA THR A 114 -12.42 5.63 -13.26
C THR A 114 -13.92 5.45 -13.05
N LYS A 115 -14.39 5.28 -11.80
CA LYS A 115 -15.79 4.95 -11.54
C LYS A 115 -16.70 6.17 -11.73
N SER A 116 -16.19 7.36 -11.44
CA SER A 116 -16.86 8.63 -11.72
C SER A 116 -16.40 9.23 -13.06
N ASN A 117 -17.34 9.91 -13.71
CA ASN A 117 -17.07 10.67 -14.95
C ASN A 117 -16.17 11.90 -14.72
N SER A 118 -15.80 12.20 -13.47
CA SER A 118 -14.94 13.32 -13.06
C SER A 118 -13.47 12.94 -12.87
N THR A 119 -13.11 11.66 -12.96
CA THR A 119 -11.72 11.20 -12.82
C THR A 119 -10.84 11.75 -13.93
N SER A 120 -9.70 12.35 -13.57
CA SER A 120 -8.77 12.96 -14.54
C SER A 120 -7.51 12.10 -14.70
N TRP A 121 -7.54 11.18 -15.65
CA TRP A 121 -6.33 10.49 -16.13
C TRP A 121 -5.62 11.29 -17.25
N ASP A 122 -6.28 12.33 -17.77
CA ASP A 122 -5.77 13.21 -18.80
C ASP A 122 -5.27 14.53 -18.19
N TRP A 123 -3.95 14.72 -18.28
CA TRP A 123 -3.15 15.82 -17.75
C TRP A 123 -3.73 17.25 -17.90
N PHE A 124 -4.54 17.51 -18.94
CA PHE A 124 -5.03 18.85 -19.24
C PHE A 124 -5.92 19.47 -18.14
N MET A 125 -6.36 18.70 -17.14
CA MET A 125 -7.16 19.18 -16.01
C MET A 125 -6.41 19.18 -14.66
N ALA A 126 -5.14 18.75 -14.62
CA ALA A 126 -4.26 18.87 -13.45
C ALA A 126 -3.63 20.28 -13.44
N VAL A 127 -4.46 21.27 -13.16
CA VAL A 127 -4.04 22.68 -13.05
C VAL A 127 -3.40 22.88 -11.66
N ASP A 128 -2.26 23.56 -11.62
CA ASP A 128 -1.57 24.14 -10.44
C ASP A 128 -0.45 23.37 -9.71
N GLU A 129 0.43 22.62 -10.41
CA GLU A 129 1.76 22.26 -9.87
C GLU A 129 2.93 22.94 -10.63
N PRO A 130 3.75 23.79 -9.96
CA PRO A 130 4.99 24.31 -10.52
C PRO A 130 6.05 23.19 -10.56
N GLY A 131 6.36 22.68 -11.75
CA GLY A 131 7.27 21.54 -11.93
C GLY A 131 6.72 20.43 -12.81
N ALA A 132 5.52 20.63 -13.35
CA ALA A 132 4.90 19.89 -14.42
C ALA A 132 5.74 19.86 -15.72
N GLU A 133 6.89 19.19 -15.69
CA GLU A 133 7.74 18.92 -16.83
C GLU A 133 6.94 18.11 -17.87
N ALA A 134 6.45 18.81 -18.89
CA ALA A 134 6.05 18.35 -20.21
C ALA A 134 5.32 16.98 -20.23
N ALA A 135 3.99 17.03 -20.32
CA ALA A 135 3.06 15.93 -20.56
C ALA A 135 3.70 14.71 -21.27
N LYS A 136 4.12 13.73 -20.45
CA LYS A 136 4.45 12.37 -20.90
C LYS A 136 3.11 11.66 -21.12
N GLY A 137 2.92 11.08 -22.31
CA GLY A 137 1.61 10.74 -22.90
C GLY A 137 0.58 10.00 -22.04
N HIS A 138 -0.66 9.98 -22.55
CA HIS A 138 -1.85 9.44 -21.88
C HIS A 138 -1.65 8.02 -21.35
N TRP A 139 -2.20 7.77 -20.15
CA TRP A 139 -2.37 6.42 -19.62
C TRP A 139 -3.10 5.53 -20.62
N MET A 140 -2.81 4.23 -20.60
CA MET A 140 -3.41 3.26 -21.53
C MET A 140 -3.09 3.53 -23.01
N SER A 141 -2.05 4.33 -23.31
CA SER A 141 -1.56 4.49 -24.68
C SER A 141 -0.87 3.23 -25.19
N HIS A 142 -1.34 2.72 -26.34
CA HIS A 142 -0.72 1.62 -27.08
C HIS A 142 0.51 2.06 -27.90
N LYS A 143 0.81 3.37 -27.96
CA LYS A 143 1.93 3.92 -28.75
C LYS A 143 3.22 4.05 -27.96
N HIS A 144 3.14 4.18 -26.63
CA HIS A 144 4.30 4.46 -25.77
C HIS A 144 4.43 3.47 -24.62
N HIS A 145 5.67 3.28 -24.16
CA HIS A 145 5.96 2.52 -22.95
C HIS A 145 5.39 3.25 -21.72
N GLU A 146 4.93 2.51 -20.72
CA GLU A 146 4.33 3.06 -19.49
C GLU A 146 5.27 3.94 -18.67
N CYS A 147 6.58 3.93 -18.95
CA CYS A 147 7.54 4.82 -18.31
C CYS A 147 7.41 6.27 -18.79
N ASN A 148 6.64 6.46 -19.86
CA ASN A 148 6.27 7.76 -20.41
C ASN A 148 4.81 8.09 -20.05
N TRP A 149 4.19 7.41 -19.09
CA TRP A 149 2.88 7.83 -18.59
C TRP A 149 3.06 8.90 -17.53
N TYR A 150 2.08 9.81 -17.44
CA TYR A 150 2.02 10.79 -16.36
C TYR A 150 2.13 10.10 -14.99
N GLY A 151 2.89 10.71 -14.08
CA GLY A 151 3.11 10.18 -12.74
C GLY A 151 4.01 8.94 -12.64
N VAL A 152 4.44 8.33 -13.76
CA VAL A 152 5.24 7.11 -13.74
C VAL A 152 6.73 7.43 -13.92
N LYS A 153 7.58 6.94 -13.01
CA LYS A 153 9.03 6.88 -13.24
C LYS A 153 9.52 5.44 -13.14
N CYS A 154 10.42 5.07 -14.05
CA CYS A 154 11.02 3.73 -14.10
C CYS A 154 12.49 3.72 -13.69
N THR A 155 12.99 2.54 -13.33
CA THR A 155 14.41 2.24 -13.18
C THR A 155 15.13 2.45 -14.53
N PRO A 156 16.39 2.93 -14.51
CA PRO A 156 17.16 3.10 -15.75
C PRO A 156 17.33 1.79 -16.52
N ILE A 157 17.61 0.72 -15.78
CA ILE A 157 17.81 -0.64 -16.29
C ILE A 157 16.54 -1.47 -16.07
N GLY A 158 16.13 -2.23 -17.08
CA GLY A 158 14.99 -3.13 -17.01
C GLY A 158 13.60 -2.47 -17.08
N LYS A 159 13.53 -1.13 -17.07
CA LYS A 159 12.29 -0.33 -17.23
C LYS A 159 11.16 -0.76 -16.26
N LYS A 160 11.55 -1.06 -15.02
CA LYS A 160 10.63 -1.39 -13.94
C LYS A 160 10.13 -0.13 -13.25
N ILE A 161 8.88 -0.10 -12.82
CA ILE A 161 8.31 1.08 -12.16
C ILE A 161 8.95 1.22 -10.78
N LYS A 162 9.50 2.41 -10.52
CA LYS A 162 10.10 2.78 -9.23
C LYS A 162 9.32 3.86 -8.49
N LYS A 163 8.53 4.68 -9.18
CA LYS A 163 7.70 5.73 -8.59
C LYS A 163 6.37 5.84 -9.33
N LEU A 164 5.29 5.95 -8.56
CA LEU A 164 3.98 6.41 -9.01
C LEU A 164 3.64 7.66 -8.20
N ALA A 165 3.41 8.78 -8.88
CA ALA A 165 2.96 10.05 -8.31
C ALA A 165 1.65 10.45 -9.00
N LEU A 166 0.53 10.20 -8.31
CA LEU A 166 -0.83 10.30 -8.82
C LEU A 166 -1.70 11.15 -7.89
N GLY A 167 -1.10 12.09 -7.17
CA GLY A 167 -1.82 13.02 -6.30
C GLY A 167 -2.68 14.03 -7.08
N TYR A 168 -3.76 14.52 -6.46
CA TYR A 168 -4.65 15.56 -6.99
C TYR A 168 -5.29 15.25 -8.36
N LEU A 169 -5.67 14.00 -8.60
CA LEU A 169 -6.25 13.56 -9.87
C LEU A 169 -7.76 13.26 -9.80
N LYS A 170 -8.39 13.50 -8.64
CA LYS A 170 -9.79 13.16 -8.34
C LYS A 170 -10.08 11.69 -8.65
N LEU A 171 -9.09 10.82 -8.44
CA LEU A 171 -9.22 9.38 -8.64
C LEU A 171 -10.09 8.79 -7.55
N ASP A 172 -10.99 7.89 -7.92
CA ASP A 172 -11.94 7.29 -6.98
C ASP A 172 -11.80 5.77 -6.92
N GLY A 173 -12.77 5.11 -6.28
CA GLY A 173 -12.83 3.65 -6.25
C GLY A 173 -11.96 3.05 -5.15
N ILE A 174 -11.32 1.92 -5.42
CA ILE A 174 -10.56 1.15 -4.41
C ILE A 174 -9.15 0.88 -4.91
N LEU A 175 -8.19 0.87 -3.98
CA LEU A 175 -6.81 0.52 -4.30
C LEU A 175 -6.73 -0.98 -4.68
N PRO A 176 -6.33 -1.34 -5.92
CA PRO A 176 -6.32 -2.74 -6.32
C PRO A 176 -5.15 -3.48 -5.69
N ARG A 177 -5.38 -4.75 -5.29
CA ARG A 177 -4.33 -5.61 -4.74
C ARG A 177 -3.17 -5.78 -5.71
N GLU A 178 -3.43 -5.76 -7.02
CA GLU A 178 -2.47 -5.98 -8.10
C GLU A 178 -1.26 -5.03 -8.08
N LEU A 179 -1.30 -3.94 -7.31
CA LEU A 179 -0.11 -3.11 -7.04
C LEU A 179 1.06 -3.91 -6.45
N TYR A 180 0.81 -5.07 -5.80
CA TYR A 180 1.89 -5.96 -5.35
C TYR A 180 2.79 -6.42 -6.52
N LEU A 181 2.33 -6.39 -7.78
CA LEU A 181 3.12 -6.76 -8.95
C LEU A 181 4.22 -5.73 -9.29
N LEU A 182 4.19 -4.54 -8.69
CA LEU A 182 5.18 -3.48 -8.87
C LEU A 182 6.37 -3.68 -7.93
N ASP A 183 7.09 -4.78 -8.12
CA ASP A 183 8.15 -5.29 -7.24
C ASP A 183 9.39 -4.38 -7.06
N GLN A 184 9.53 -3.35 -7.88
CA GLN A 184 10.61 -2.34 -7.79
C GLN A 184 10.12 -0.96 -7.32
N LEU A 185 8.85 -0.84 -6.95
CA LEU A 185 8.27 0.42 -6.49
C LEU A 185 8.94 0.86 -5.19
N LYS A 186 9.46 2.09 -5.19
CA LYS A 186 10.06 2.78 -4.05
C LYS A 186 9.16 3.86 -3.49
N GLU A 187 8.34 4.45 -4.33
CA GLU A 187 7.46 5.54 -3.95
C GLU A 187 6.08 5.34 -4.56
N LEU A 188 5.07 5.29 -3.68
CA LEU A 188 3.66 5.28 -4.05
C LEU A 188 3.02 6.51 -3.43
N ASP A 189 2.72 7.48 -4.28
CA ASP A 189 2.02 8.69 -3.94
C ASP A 189 0.69 8.74 -4.69
N MET A 190 -0.41 8.74 -3.92
CA MET A 190 -1.78 8.82 -4.38
C MET A 190 -2.62 9.77 -3.51
N HIS A 191 -1.98 10.77 -2.89
CA HIS A 191 -2.64 11.66 -1.95
C HIS A 191 -3.71 12.56 -2.60
N ALA A 192 -4.59 13.15 -1.78
CA ALA A 192 -5.59 14.11 -2.23
C ALA A 192 -6.43 13.59 -3.43
N ASN A 193 -7.03 12.43 -3.23
CA ASN A 193 -7.93 11.76 -4.18
C ASN A 193 -9.17 11.29 -3.42
N ASP A 194 -10.10 10.64 -4.12
CA ASP A 194 -11.36 10.12 -3.60
C ASP A 194 -11.31 8.58 -3.42
N PHE A 195 -10.12 8.00 -3.19
CA PHE A 195 -10.00 6.54 -2.96
C PHE A 195 -10.69 6.15 -1.67
N GLN A 196 -11.39 5.01 -1.68
CA GLN A 196 -12.10 4.48 -0.52
C GLN A 196 -11.72 3.02 -0.26
N GLY A 197 -12.21 2.52 0.87
CA GLY A 197 -12.06 1.11 1.26
C GLY A 197 -10.91 0.90 2.24
N VAL A 198 -10.61 -0.38 2.47
CA VAL A 198 -9.52 -0.79 3.35
C VAL A 198 -8.20 -0.88 2.59
N LEU A 199 -7.09 -0.57 3.26
CA LEU A 199 -5.75 -0.81 2.69
C LEU A 199 -5.57 -2.32 2.43
N PRO A 200 -5.30 -2.76 1.18
CA PRO A 200 -5.24 -4.19 0.90
C PRO A 200 -3.98 -4.82 1.50
N TYR A 201 -4.14 -5.71 2.49
CA TYR A 201 -3.00 -6.35 3.17
C TYR A 201 -1.97 -6.99 2.22
N LYS A 202 -2.41 -7.50 1.05
CA LYS A 202 -1.53 -8.15 0.06
C LYS A 202 -0.54 -7.20 -0.63
N ILE A 203 -0.73 -5.88 -0.57
CA ILE A 203 0.22 -4.96 -1.21
C ILE A 203 1.64 -5.15 -0.64
N VAL A 204 1.75 -5.56 0.62
CA VAL A 204 3.03 -5.74 1.31
C VAL A 204 3.81 -6.98 0.84
N ASP A 205 3.16 -7.95 0.19
CA ASP A 205 3.81 -9.17 -0.29
C ASP A 205 4.85 -8.86 -1.38
N GLY A 206 4.53 -7.85 -2.20
CA GLY A 206 5.31 -7.46 -3.38
C GLY A 206 6.03 -6.12 -3.25
N LEU A 207 5.51 -5.17 -2.47
CA LEU A 207 6.08 -3.82 -2.32
C LEU A 207 7.24 -3.74 -1.31
N ARG A 208 8.15 -4.73 -1.33
CA ARG A 208 9.25 -4.85 -0.35
C ARG A 208 10.34 -3.78 -0.50
N ASN A 209 10.32 -3.06 -1.62
CA ASN A 209 11.25 -1.97 -1.90
C ASN A 209 10.65 -0.59 -1.62
N LEU A 210 9.40 -0.53 -1.13
CA LEU A 210 8.72 0.72 -0.87
C LEU A 210 9.41 1.48 0.28
N GLU A 211 9.76 2.72 0.00
CA GLU A 211 10.42 3.67 0.88
C GLU A 211 9.46 4.79 1.30
N ILE A 212 8.55 5.20 0.42
CA ILE A 212 7.59 6.28 0.66
C ILE A 212 6.18 5.79 0.29
N LEU A 213 5.25 5.90 1.24
CA LEU A 213 3.83 5.63 1.05
C LEU A 213 3.00 6.84 1.47
N GLU A 214 2.37 7.49 0.49
CA GLU A 214 1.51 8.66 0.70
C GLU A 214 0.11 8.37 0.18
N LEU A 215 -0.82 8.19 1.13
CA LEU A 215 -2.24 7.93 0.87
C LEU A 215 -3.14 8.94 1.63
N HIS A 216 -2.56 10.03 2.11
CA HIS A 216 -3.27 11.04 2.89
C HIS A 216 -4.34 11.77 2.07
N MET A 217 -5.30 12.40 2.74
CA MET A 217 -6.44 13.10 2.13
C MET A 217 -7.19 12.21 1.14
N ASN A 218 -7.70 11.08 1.64
CA ASN A 218 -8.52 10.13 0.90
C ASN A 218 -9.65 9.62 1.81
N GLY A 219 -10.42 8.64 1.34
CA GLY A 219 -11.49 7.96 2.07
C GLY A 219 -11.12 6.57 2.61
N PHE A 220 -9.85 6.29 2.90
CA PHE A 220 -9.45 4.98 3.42
C PHE A 220 -9.97 4.77 4.85
N PHE A 221 -10.50 3.59 5.16
CA PHE A 221 -11.06 3.27 6.48
C PHE A 221 -10.64 1.90 6.99
N GLY A 222 -11.02 1.60 8.23
CA GLY A 222 -10.68 0.37 8.93
C GLY A 222 -9.35 0.47 9.68
N ASN A 223 -8.83 -0.66 10.14
CA ASN A 223 -7.62 -0.68 10.96
C ASN A 223 -6.36 -0.69 10.11
N LEU A 224 -5.29 -0.04 10.59
CA LEU A 224 -3.96 -0.26 10.03
C LEU A 224 -3.51 -1.69 10.34
N HIS A 225 -3.41 -2.52 9.30
CA HIS A 225 -3.16 -3.95 9.44
C HIS A 225 -1.72 -4.25 9.87
N ARG A 226 -1.52 -5.30 10.67
CA ARG A 226 -0.19 -5.72 11.17
C ARG A 226 0.80 -6.05 10.06
N GLU A 227 0.30 -6.46 8.89
CA GLU A 227 1.12 -6.81 7.73
C GLU A 227 1.91 -5.62 7.16
N ILE A 228 1.63 -4.38 7.59
CA ILE A 228 2.42 -3.18 7.24
C ILE A 228 3.92 -3.36 7.59
N ALA A 229 4.23 -4.18 8.59
CA ALA A 229 5.60 -4.60 8.95
C ALA A 229 6.37 -5.29 7.78
N GLY A 230 5.66 -5.74 6.73
CA GLY A 230 6.27 -6.29 5.52
C GLY A 230 7.02 -5.25 4.67
N LEU A 231 6.70 -3.96 4.81
CA LEU A 231 7.31 -2.84 4.07
C LEU A 231 8.66 -2.44 4.69
N ARG A 232 9.61 -3.37 4.75
CA ARG A 232 10.84 -3.25 5.57
C ARG A 232 11.75 -2.06 5.27
N LYS A 233 11.61 -1.44 4.08
CA LYS A 233 12.39 -0.27 3.66
C LYS A 233 11.63 1.06 3.83
N LEU A 234 10.43 1.02 4.40
CA LEU A 234 9.59 2.19 4.54
C LEU A 234 10.27 3.22 5.45
N ARG A 235 10.36 4.45 4.93
CA ARG A 235 10.92 5.63 5.58
C ARG A 235 9.83 6.64 5.89
N GLU A 236 8.86 6.80 4.99
CA GLU A 236 7.79 7.77 5.17
C GLU A 236 6.42 7.10 4.99
N LEU A 237 5.57 7.25 6.01
CA LEU A 237 4.19 6.76 6.04
C LEU A 237 3.27 7.95 6.32
N ARG A 238 2.60 8.45 5.29
CA ARG A 238 1.64 9.57 5.39
C ARG A 238 0.23 9.09 5.07
N LEU A 239 -0.61 9.02 6.10
CA LEU A 239 -2.00 8.54 6.05
C LEU A 239 -3.00 9.56 6.62
N PHE A 240 -2.59 10.80 6.89
CA PHE A 240 -3.46 11.80 7.50
C PHE A 240 -4.71 12.11 6.68
N GLY A 241 -5.75 12.66 7.32
CA GLY A 241 -6.99 13.04 6.63
C GLY A 241 -7.65 11.85 5.95
N ASN A 242 -7.81 10.75 6.68
CA ASN A 242 -8.51 9.54 6.27
C ASN A 242 -9.48 9.11 7.38
N TYR A 243 -10.08 7.94 7.25
CA TYR A 243 -11.01 7.35 8.22
C TYR A 243 -10.41 6.11 8.92
N PHE A 244 -9.09 6.04 9.09
CA PHE A 244 -8.46 4.91 9.78
C PHE A 244 -8.90 4.89 11.25
N ALA A 245 -9.21 3.69 11.76
CA ALA A 245 -9.75 3.50 13.10
C ALA A 245 -9.01 2.38 13.85
N GLY A 246 -9.41 2.14 15.10
CA GLY A 246 -8.80 1.14 15.97
C GLY A 246 -7.46 1.61 16.55
N THR A 247 -6.68 0.68 17.09
CA THR A 247 -5.42 1.00 17.78
C THR A 247 -4.22 0.98 16.84
N LEU A 248 -3.19 1.78 17.15
CA LEU A 248 -1.92 1.75 16.43
C LEU A 248 -1.21 0.39 16.61
N PRO A 249 -0.79 -0.30 15.53
CA PRO A 249 -0.04 -1.55 15.61
C PRO A 249 1.44 -1.27 15.96
N GLY A 250 1.68 -0.87 17.22
CA GLY A 250 2.96 -0.34 17.67
C GLY A 250 4.14 -1.29 17.50
N LYS A 251 3.95 -2.59 17.70
CA LYS A 251 5.01 -3.61 17.54
C LYS A 251 5.44 -3.73 16.08
N GLU A 252 4.48 -3.71 15.17
CA GLU A 252 4.68 -3.82 13.74
C GLU A 252 5.31 -2.55 13.16
N LEU A 253 4.81 -1.37 13.52
CA LEU A 253 5.43 -0.10 13.14
C LEU A 253 6.87 -0.01 13.66
N ALA A 254 7.11 -0.38 14.92
CA ALA A 254 8.44 -0.40 15.52
C ALA A 254 9.41 -1.40 14.86
N SER A 255 8.93 -2.33 14.04
CA SER A 255 9.78 -3.25 13.26
C SER A 255 10.38 -2.60 12.02
N LEU A 256 9.78 -1.51 11.52
CA LEU A 256 10.22 -0.76 10.36
C LEU A 256 11.33 0.22 10.76
N LYS A 257 12.55 -0.29 10.93
CA LYS A 257 13.68 0.45 11.54
C LYS A 257 14.14 1.68 10.76
N ASP A 258 13.76 1.78 9.50
CA ASP A 258 14.09 2.90 8.62
C ASP A 258 13.05 4.01 8.62
N LEU A 259 11.95 3.89 9.39
CA LEU A 259 10.95 4.95 9.49
C LEU A 259 11.54 6.25 10.06
N GLU A 260 11.28 7.31 9.32
CA GLU A 260 11.65 8.70 9.57
C GLU A 260 10.40 9.55 9.82
N VAL A 261 9.31 9.28 9.09
CA VAL A 261 8.05 10.03 9.19
C VAL A 261 6.90 9.07 9.41
N ILE A 262 6.14 9.32 10.48
CA ILE A 262 4.80 8.76 10.70
C ILE A 262 3.86 9.95 10.83
N ASP A 263 2.95 10.07 9.88
CA ASP A 263 1.98 11.15 9.81
C ASP A 263 0.58 10.55 9.63
N MET A 264 -0.22 10.59 10.68
CA MET A 264 -1.55 9.97 10.75
C MET A 264 -2.59 10.89 11.41
N TYR A 265 -2.37 12.20 11.38
CA TYR A 265 -3.33 13.14 11.96
C TYR A 265 -4.69 13.11 11.24
N ALA A 266 -5.73 13.65 11.85
CA ALA A 266 -7.08 13.70 11.27
C ALA A 266 -7.55 12.30 10.81
N ASN A 267 -7.64 11.38 11.77
CA ASN A 267 -8.17 10.02 11.62
C ASN A 267 -9.02 9.68 12.85
N PHE A 268 -9.48 8.43 12.98
CA PHE A 268 -10.28 7.95 14.11
C PHE A 268 -9.51 6.91 14.95
N LEU A 269 -8.18 7.07 15.05
CA LEU A 269 -7.34 6.16 15.82
C LEU A 269 -7.67 6.27 17.32
N THR A 270 -7.69 5.14 18.01
CA THR A 270 -8.13 5.01 19.40
C THR A 270 -7.06 4.33 20.26
N GLY A 271 -7.26 4.38 21.58
CA GLY A 271 -6.34 3.75 22.53
C GLY A 271 -5.14 4.64 22.84
N THR A 272 -4.04 4.05 23.29
CA THR A 272 -2.84 4.78 23.71
C THR A 272 -1.76 4.79 22.62
N ILE A 273 -0.86 5.76 22.68
CA ILE A 273 0.34 5.81 21.83
C ILE A 273 1.29 4.68 22.28
N PRO A 274 1.64 3.70 21.42
CA PRO A 274 2.45 2.56 21.84
C PRO A 274 3.90 2.93 22.18
N ALA A 275 4.38 2.49 23.34
CA ALA A 275 5.76 2.73 23.77
C ALA A 275 6.81 2.10 22.82
N GLU A 276 6.44 1.06 22.06
CA GLU A 276 7.29 0.43 21.07
C GLU A 276 7.79 1.39 19.98
N LEU A 277 7.05 2.47 19.67
CA LEU A 277 7.50 3.48 18.72
C LEU A 277 8.83 4.13 19.14
N GLY A 278 9.16 4.14 20.44
CA GLY A 278 10.46 4.56 20.99
C GLY A 278 11.67 3.73 20.50
N LYS A 279 11.44 2.62 19.77
CA LYS A 279 12.48 1.82 19.11
C LYS A 279 12.88 2.36 17.73
N LEU A 280 12.13 3.31 17.16
CA LEU A 280 12.38 3.88 15.83
C LEU A 280 13.44 4.99 15.91
N LYS A 281 14.72 4.61 15.89
CA LYS A 281 15.84 5.53 16.13
C LYS A 281 16.09 6.56 15.01
N LYS A 282 15.45 6.38 13.86
CA LYS A 282 15.49 7.32 12.72
C LYS A 282 14.25 8.21 12.65
N LEU A 283 13.26 7.97 13.51
CA LEU A 283 12.02 8.74 13.50
C LEU A 283 12.36 10.19 13.83
N ARG A 284 11.90 11.10 12.98
CA ARG A 284 12.06 12.55 13.11
C ARG A 284 10.72 13.26 13.22
N VAL A 285 9.68 12.76 12.57
CA VAL A 285 8.32 13.31 12.62
C VAL A 285 7.36 12.24 13.10
N LEU A 286 6.61 12.56 14.16
CA LEU A 286 5.45 11.81 14.63
C LEU A 286 4.28 12.77 14.79
N ASP A 287 3.33 12.71 13.88
CA ASP A 287 2.09 13.49 13.95
C ASP A 287 0.88 12.57 14.11
N LEU A 288 0.18 12.73 15.23
CA LEU A 288 -0.97 11.93 15.64
C LEU A 288 -2.14 12.79 16.15
N HIS A 289 -2.12 14.11 15.95
CA HIS A 289 -3.20 14.97 16.44
C HIS A 289 -4.52 14.75 15.67
N ASP A 290 -5.62 15.31 16.16
CA ASP A 290 -6.95 15.14 15.61
C ASP A 290 -7.31 13.64 15.41
N ASN A 291 -7.16 12.89 16.50
CA ASN A 291 -7.55 11.48 16.62
C ASN A 291 -8.30 11.26 17.94
N ASN A 292 -8.71 10.02 18.23
CA ASN A 292 -9.37 9.62 19.48
C ASN A 292 -8.38 8.95 20.45
N LEU A 293 -7.11 9.37 20.41
CA LEU A 293 -6.03 8.82 21.23
C LEU A 293 -6.11 9.37 22.65
N VAL A 294 -5.77 8.53 23.63
CA VAL A 294 -5.83 8.88 25.05
C VAL A 294 -4.56 8.48 25.80
N GLY A 295 -4.40 9.00 27.01
CA GLY A 295 -3.34 8.60 27.93
C GLY A 295 -2.17 9.55 27.88
N SER A 296 -0.94 9.02 27.81
CA SER A 296 0.28 9.83 27.80
C SER A 296 1.25 9.41 26.71
N VAL A 297 2.03 10.36 26.19
CA VAL A 297 3.16 10.06 25.31
C VAL A 297 4.21 9.26 26.11
N PRO A 298 4.57 8.03 25.70
CA PRO A 298 5.56 7.24 26.42
C PRO A 298 6.93 7.91 26.45
N GLN A 299 7.61 7.82 27.59
CA GLN A 299 8.98 8.35 27.76
C GLN A 299 9.96 7.82 26.71
N ALA A 300 9.77 6.58 26.23
CA ALA A 300 10.58 6.00 25.17
C ALA A 300 10.53 6.80 23.86
N ILE A 301 9.41 7.47 23.55
CA ILE A 301 9.27 8.37 22.40
C ILE A 301 9.93 9.71 22.69
N CYS A 302 9.74 10.28 23.89
CA CYS A 302 10.42 11.50 24.30
C CYS A 302 11.95 11.41 24.20
N ASN A 303 12.51 10.20 24.37
CA ASN A 303 13.94 9.95 24.25
C ASN A 303 14.46 9.94 22.79
N LEU A 304 13.59 9.98 21.77
CA LEU A 304 13.98 9.98 20.35
C LEU A 304 14.44 11.35 19.85
N LYS A 305 14.23 12.45 20.61
CA LYS A 305 14.53 13.83 20.18
C LYS A 305 13.99 14.13 18.77
N LEU A 306 12.68 13.98 18.60
CA LEU A 306 11.99 14.22 17.33
C LEU A 306 12.12 15.68 16.88
N GLU A 307 12.20 15.90 15.57
CA GLU A 307 12.07 17.23 14.95
C GLU A 307 10.66 17.78 15.16
N SER A 308 9.66 16.92 15.02
CA SER A 308 8.27 17.24 15.27
C SER A 308 7.56 16.08 15.97
N LEU A 309 6.90 16.41 17.09
CA LEU A 309 6.00 15.55 17.84
C LEU A 309 4.72 16.34 18.12
N ILE A 310 3.65 15.97 17.43
CA ILE A 310 2.36 16.68 17.44
C ILE A 310 1.27 15.73 17.91
N VAL A 311 0.56 16.10 18.98
CA VAL A 311 -0.57 15.36 19.57
C VAL A 311 -1.59 16.33 20.18
N ASP A 312 -2.76 15.82 20.56
CA ASP A 312 -3.83 16.59 21.23
C ASP A 312 -3.54 16.83 22.73
N CYS A 313 -2.50 17.62 23.00
CA CYS A 313 -2.03 17.96 24.35
C CYS A 313 -2.46 19.33 24.89
N LEU A 314 -3.33 20.07 24.20
CA LEU A 314 -3.68 21.45 24.58
C LEU A 314 -4.93 21.56 25.47
N GLY A 315 -4.74 21.89 26.75
CA GLY A 315 -5.82 22.23 27.69
C GLY A 315 -5.52 21.80 29.12
N PRO A 316 -6.40 22.12 30.09
CA PRO A 316 -6.23 21.70 31.48
C PRO A 316 -6.37 20.17 31.66
N ASN A 317 -7.17 19.53 30.81
CA ASN A 317 -7.37 18.07 30.76
C ASN A 317 -7.18 17.61 29.30
N PRO A 318 -5.94 17.49 28.83
CA PRO A 318 -5.69 17.07 27.45
C PRO A 318 -6.06 15.59 27.25
N GLU A 319 -6.48 15.26 26.03
CA GLU A 319 -6.74 13.87 25.64
C GLU A 319 -5.45 13.04 25.72
N VAL A 320 -4.33 13.63 25.29
CA VAL A 320 -3.00 13.05 25.40
C VAL A 320 -2.10 13.94 26.25
N GLN A 321 -1.65 13.42 27.40
CA GLN A 321 -0.65 14.08 28.23
C GLN A 321 0.73 14.02 27.56
N CYS A 322 1.38 15.16 27.37
CA CYS A 322 2.69 15.21 26.74
C CYS A 322 3.59 16.28 27.36
N SER A 323 4.80 15.88 27.79
CA SER A 323 5.81 16.78 28.35
C SER A 323 6.97 17.09 27.39
N CYS A 324 7.01 16.43 26.24
CA CYS A 324 8.12 16.49 25.28
C CYS A 324 7.67 16.81 23.85
N CYS A 325 6.40 17.18 23.67
CA CYS A 325 5.84 17.53 22.37
C CYS A 325 6.46 18.82 21.84
N THR A 326 6.54 18.93 20.53
CA THR A 326 6.97 20.17 19.86
C THR A 326 5.78 21.08 19.61
N VAL A 327 4.62 20.49 19.28
CA VAL A 327 3.37 21.20 19.06
C VAL A 327 2.26 20.49 19.85
N CYS A 328 1.43 21.27 20.55
CA CYS A 328 0.23 20.78 21.20
C CYS A 328 -1.01 21.31 20.50
N CYS A 329 -1.87 20.39 20.06
CA CYS A 329 -3.11 20.70 19.40
C CYS A 329 -4.33 20.44 20.28
N ARG A 330 -5.48 20.95 19.83
CA ARG A 330 -6.83 20.62 20.28
C ARG A 330 -7.70 20.47 19.04
N GLY A 331 -8.52 19.41 19.01
CA GLY A 331 -9.50 19.18 17.95
C GLY A 331 -10.72 20.12 17.98
N LEU A 332 -11.69 19.84 17.11
CA LEU A 332 -12.93 20.61 16.96
C LEU A 332 -13.77 20.67 18.25
N PRO A 333 -14.58 21.74 18.47
CA PRO A 333 -14.89 22.84 17.54
C PRO A 333 -13.87 23.99 17.52
N ASN A 334 -12.95 24.03 18.47
CA ASN A 334 -11.96 25.12 18.61
C ASN A 334 -10.57 24.62 18.23
N ALA A 335 -10.43 24.22 16.96
CA ALA A 335 -9.18 23.71 16.43
C ALA A 335 -8.07 24.74 16.65
N LYS A 336 -7.03 24.35 17.38
CA LYS A 336 -5.90 25.21 17.70
C LYS A 336 -4.66 24.38 17.96
N CYS A 337 -3.55 24.77 17.35
CA CYS A 337 -2.23 24.21 17.62
C CYS A 337 -1.29 25.31 18.10
N VAL A 338 -0.44 25.00 19.08
CA VAL A 338 0.58 25.91 19.58
C VAL A 338 1.92 25.22 19.69
N ASP A 339 3.01 25.93 19.43
CA ASP A 339 4.35 25.47 19.74
C ASP A 339 4.48 25.31 21.27
N ALA A 340 4.88 24.12 21.71
CA ALA A 340 4.87 23.75 23.11
C ALA A 340 5.90 24.51 23.96
N LYS A 341 6.90 25.16 23.34
CA LYS A 341 7.94 25.94 24.03
C LYS A 341 7.58 27.40 24.14
N THR A 342 7.06 27.98 23.06
CA THR A 342 6.81 29.42 22.93
C THR A 342 5.36 29.80 23.21
N GLY A 343 4.43 28.86 23.09
CA GLY A 343 2.99 29.11 23.17
C GLY A 343 2.44 29.87 21.95
N ALA A 344 3.26 30.13 20.93
CA ALA A 344 2.83 30.75 19.69
C ALA A 344 1.92 29.81 18.91
N GLU A 345 0.89 30.35 18.27
CA GLU A 345 0.01 29.61 17.37
C GLU A 345 0.78 29.20 16.10
N VAL A 346 0.56 27.98 15.63
CA VAL A 346 1.28 27.36 14.50
C VAL A 346 0.34 27.12 13.33
#